data_AF-A0A819X5I6-F1
#
_entry.id   AF-A0A819X5I6-F1
#
_cell.length_a   1.000
_cell.length_b   1.000
_cell.length_c   1.000
_cell.angle_alpha   90.00
_cell.angle_beta   90.00
_cell.angle_gamma   90.00
#
_symmetry.space_group_name_H-M   'P 1'
#
loop_
_entity.id
_entity.type
_entity.pdbx_description
1 polymer ?
#
loop_
_entity_poly.entity_id
_entity_poly.type
_entity_poly.pdbx_seq_one_letter_code
_entity_poly.pdbx_strand_id
1 'polypeptide(L)'
;MAISRLILVFFYYIMVLVNISEQQQLPNSTTISTCNFTACNSQRTPCSSNRNCECFSLTISPSVGICASAVLSCTDVVRCNTDNRTCPIENTVCVNSTRCGQPVCYPLALANKLVCPKNTTARAGGLTNTTRSTTRGIDSFSGVQLNFITSSLSSAWLPCYTATYGTNMFADALPSILASCNGTRLLLGCRPVGSAVLTVAAMGDRAAVLYDCGSARQCTYVANGVGWYYSDSYSWGFVNGTDIVARNSCDEGSSNADYRLCWHTGGSGGYRCGATIGLNSDTTWEKVIYHAN
;
A
#
# COMPACT_ATOMS: atom_id res chain seq x y z
N MET A 1 4.74 36.14 49.48
CA MET A 1 3.94 35.76 48.28
C MET A 1 4.79 35.68 47.00
N ALA A 2 6.00 35.11 47.02
CA ALA A 2 6.86 35.00 45.82
C ALA A 2 7.23 33.55 45.44
N ILE A 3 7.14 32.61 46.39
CA ILE A 3 7.56 31.21 46.19
C ILE A 3 6.49 30.39 45.43
N SER A 4 5.21 30.78 45.52
CA SER A 4 4.10 30.04 44.88
C SER A 4 4.01 30.25 43.36
N ARG A 5 4.60 31.32 42.80
CA ARG A 5 4.59 31.56 41.35
C ARG A 5 5.76 30.89 40.62
N LEU A 6 6.87 30.65 41.30
CA LEU A 6 8.02 29.94 40.71
C LEU A 6 7.74 28.43 40.52
N ILE A 7 7.00 27.81 41.45
CA ILE A 7 6.67 26.38 41.38
C ILE A 7 5.67 26.11 40.24
N LEU A 8 4.66 26.97 40.03
CA LEU A 8 3.72 26.81 38.91
C LEU A 8 4.38 26.99 37.53
N VAL A 9 5.36 27.89 37.40
CA VAL A 9 6.11 28.06 36.14
C VAL A 9 7.03 26.87 35.87
N PHE A 10 7.62 26.27 36.91
CA PHE A 10 8.44 25.07 36.78
C PHE A 10 7.62 23.83 36.37
N PHE A 11 6.41 23.66 36.92
CA PHE A 11 5.52 22.57 36.52
C PHE A 11 4.98 22.75 35.09
N TYR A 12 4.71 23.98 34.65
CA TYR A 12 4.32 24.26 33.27
C TYR A 12 5.48 23.99 32.29
N TYR A 13 6.72 24.34 32.65
CA TYR A 13 7.89 24.07 31.82
C TYR A 13 8.20 22.58 31.72
N ILE A 14 8.04 21.82 32.81
CA ILE A 14 8.25 20.37 32.80
C ILE A 14 7.11 19.66 32.03
N MET A 15 5.85 20.10 32.14
CA MET A 15 4.76 19.54 31.32
C MET A 15 4.88 19.88 29.83
N VAL A 16 5.39 21.06 29.48
CA VAL A 16 5.65 21.41 28.07
C VAL A 16 6.84 20.63 27.52
N LEU A 17 7.88 20.37 28.31
CA LEU A 17 9.03 19.56 27.86
C LEU A 17 8.69 18.07 27.71
N VAL A 18 7.77 17.52 28.50
CA VAL A 18 7.29 16.13 28.34
C VAL A 18 6.40 15.97 27.11
N ASN A 19 5.67 17.01 26.70
CA ASN A 19 4.80 16.97 25.51
C ASN A 19 5.55 17.12 24.17
N ILE A 20 6.82 17.52 24.20
CA ILE A 20 7.64 17.67 22.98
C ILE A 20 8.39 16.37 22.65
N SER A 21 8.54 15.42 23.60
CA SER A 21 9.19 14.14 23.32
C SER A 21 8.27 13.08 22.73
N GLU A 22 6.96 13.33 22.63
CA GLU A 22 5.96 12.39 22.08
C GLU A 22 5.52 12.75 20.65
N GLN A 23 6.07 13.82 20.08
CA GLN A 23 5.80 14.23 18.71
C GLN A 23 6.88 13.67 17.77
N GLN A 24 6.46 12.75 16.90
CA GLN A 24 7.24 12.19 15.78
C GLN A 24 8.39 11.27 16.14
N GLN A 25 8.20 10.37 17.11
CA GLN A 25 8.96 9.14 17.04
C GLN A 25 8.56 8.44 15.73
N LEU A 26 9.52 8.28 14.81
CA LEU A 26 9.40 7.31 13.70
C LEU A 26 8.74 6.07 14.31
N PRO A 27 7.62 5.57 13.75
CA PRO A 27 6.97 4.40 14.33
C PRO A 27 8.06 3.36 14.54
N ASN A 28 8.10 2.80 15.75
CA ASN A 28 9.13 1.89 16.24
C ASN A 28 9.01 0.53 15.54
N SER A 29 8.99 0.58 14.21
CA SER A 29 8.59 -0.45 13.29
C SER A 29 9.75 -0.65 12.36
N THR A 30 10.25 -1.87 12.41
CA THR A 30 11.28 -2.49 11.59
C THR A 30 11.01 -2.47 10.07
N THR A 31 10.11 -1.61 9.56
CA THR A 31 9.53 -1.64 8.20
C THR A 31 9.95 -0.49 7.28
N ILE A 32 10.53 0.60 7.78
CA ILE A 32 10.91 1.78 6.95
C ILE A 32 12.42 1.81 6.68
N SER A 33 12.81 2.02 5.42
CA SER A 33 14.21 2.25 5.02
C SER A 33 14.60 3.70 5.27
N THR A 34 15.41 3.97 6.30
CA THR A 34 16.00 5.29 6.57
C THR A 34 17.31 5.53 5.81
N CYS A 35 17.54 6.74 5.31
CA CYS A 35 18.83 7.20 4.75
C CYS A 35 19.53 8.19 5.72
N ASN A 36 20.85 8.36 5.58
CA ASN A 36 21.61 9.38 6.32
C ASN A 36 22.10 10.51 5.40
N PHE A 37 22.23 11.72 5.95
CA PHE A 37 22.20 13.01 5.24
C PHE A 37 23.25 13.23 4.14
N THR A 38 24.45 12.64 4.25
CA THR A 38 25.49 12.80 3.22
C THR A 38 25.04 12.30 1.85
N ALA A 39 24.11 11.34 1.83
CA ALA A 39 23.53 10.76 0.63
C ALA A 39 22.13 11.31 0.33
N CYS A 40 21.68 12.41 0.92
CA CYS A 40 20.30 12.89 0.76
C CYS A 40 20.24 14.39 0.40
N ASN A 41 21.40 15.05 0.30
CA ASN A 41 21.55 16.48 0.07
C ASN A 41 21.72 16.88 -1.42
N SER A 42 21.97 15.91 -2.31
CA SER A 42 21.77 16.11 -3.74
C SER A 42 20.47 15.44 -4.15
N GLN A 43 19.52 16.27 -4.58
CA GLN A 43 18.29 15.82 -5.24
C GLN A 43 18.70 14.78 -6.28
N ARG A 44 18.14 13.57 -6.20
CA ARG A 44 18.50 12.35 -6.97
C ARG A 44 19.58 11.44 -6.38
N THR A 45 19.93 11.55 -5.10
CA THR A 45 20.79 10.50 -4.54
C THR A 45 19.98 9.18 -4.43
N PRO A 46 20.42 8.10 -5.08
CA PRO A 46 19.72 6.81 -5.01
C PRO A 46 19.90 6.23 -3.62
N CYS A 47 18.83 6.21 -2.84
CA CYS A 47 18.79 5.56 -1.54
C CYS A 47 18.59 4.03 -1.64
N SER A 48 18.30 3.56 -2.86
CA SER A 48 18.07 2.16 -3.23
C SER A 48 18.75 1.84 -4.57
N SER A 49 18.93 0.56 -4.86
CA SER A 49 19.19 0.08 -6.22
C SER A 49 17.98 0.28 -7.16
N ASN A 50 16.78 0.48 -6.59
CA ASN A 50 15.59 0.84 -7.35
C ASN A 50 15.65 2.31 -7.80
N ARG A 51 15.70 2.55 -9.12
CA ARG A 51 15.76 3.90 -9.72
C ARG A 51 14.49 4.72 -9.51
N ASN A 52 13.38 4.07 -9.18
CA ASN A 52 12.15 4.73 -8.81
C ASN A 52 12.15 5.17 -7.34
N CYS A 53 13.19 4.84 -6.57
CA CYS A 53 13.31 5.25 -5.18
C CYS A 53 14.28 6.41 -5.02
N GLU A 54 13.81 7.46 -4.37
CA GLU A 54 14.59 8.64 -4.04
C GLU A 54 14.59 8.80 -2.52
N CYS A 55 15.63 9.46 -2.01
CA CYS A 55 15.54 9.94 -0.66
C CYS A 55 14.67 11.20 -0.60
N PHE A 56 13.71 11.21 0.33
CA PHE A 56 13.04 12.41 0.78
C PHE A 56 13.50 12.79 2.19
N SER A 57 13.98 14.02 2.37
CA SER A 57 14.37 14.52 3.70
C SER A 57 13.14 14.87 4.53
N LEU A 58 13.19 14.56 5.83
CA LEU A 58 12.13 14.91 6.75
C LEU A 58 12.15 16.42 7.01
N THR A 59 10.98 17.04 7.10
CA THR A 59 10.85 18.48 7.38
C THR A 59 11.25 18.88 8.80
N ILE A 60 11.17 17.93 9.72
CA ILE A 60 11.37 18.08 11.16
C ILE A 60 12.81 17.81 11.60
N SER A 61 13.56 17.07 10.79
CA SER A 61 14.97 16.74 11.01
C SER A 61 15.58 16.56 9.62
N PRO A 62 16.13 17.64 9.03
CA PRO A 62 16.71 17.57 7.69
C PRO A 62 17.70 16.42 7.59
N SER A 63 18.52 16.23 8.64
CA SER A 63 19.55 15.20 8.82
C SER A 63 19.09 13.75 8.63
N VAL A 64 17.79 13.48 8.61
CA VAL A 64 17.21 12.14 8.47
C VAL A 64 16.22 12.14 7.32
N GLY A 65 16.33 11.14 6.44
CA GLY A 65 15.41 10.98 5.31
C GLY A 65 14.85 9.57 5.22
N ILE A 66 13.78 9.44 4.44
CA ILE A 66 13.17 8.15 4.09
C ILE A 66 13.49 7.81 2.64
N CYS A 67 13.77 6.53 2.39
CA CYS A 67 13.90 6.02 1.04
C CYS A 67 12.52 5.58 0.55
N ALA A 68 12.01 6.25 -0.48
CA ALA A 68 10.62 6.07 -0.89
C ALA A 68 10.42 6.21 -2.41
N SER A 69 9.32 5.67 -2.94
CA SER A 69 9.11 5.56 -4.39
C SER A 69 8.62 6.86 -5.04
N ALA A 70 9.45 7.54 -5.83
CA ALA A 70 9.23 8.86 -6.43
C ALA A 70 8.16 8.93 -7.54
N VAL A 71 7.23 7.99 -7.58
CA VAL A 71 6.18 7.87 -8.61
C VAL A 71 4.91 8.67 -8.31
N LEU A 72 4.89 9.43 -7.22
CA LEU A 72 3.75 10.27 -6.85
C LEU A 72 3.65 11.51 -7.75
N SER A 73 2.45 11.76 -8.28
CA SER A 73 2.10 13.07 -8.84
C SER A 73 1.90 14.08 -7.72
N CYS A 74 2.35 15.32 -7.93
CA CYS A 74 2.16 16.41 -6.98
C CYS A 74 0.70 16.85 -6.81
N THR A 75 -0.20 16.35 -7.66
CA THR A 75 -1.66 16.53 -7.54
C THR A 75 -2.29 15.55 -6.55
N ASP A 76 -1.64 14.43 -6.29
CA ASP A 76 -2.22 13.30 -5.53
C ASP A 76 -1.74 13.28 -4.08
N VAL A 77 -0.90 14.25 -3.71
CA VAL A 77 -0.32 14.38 -2.37
C VAL A 77 -0.79 15.66 -1.71
N VAL A 78 -1.17 15.56 -0.44
CA VAL A 78 -1.58 16.71 0.36
C VAL A 78 -0.34 17.46 0.85
N ARG A 79 -0.44 18.79 0.93
CA ARG A 79 0.63 19.63 1.47
C ARG A 79 0.78 19.40 2.97
N CYS A 80 2.01 19.48 3.46
CA CYS A 80 2.19 19.52 4.91
C CYS A 80 1.55 20.77 5.50
N ASN A 81 1.09 20.67 6.75
CA ASN A 81 0.68 21.84 7.50
C ASN A 81 1.89 22.76 7.71
N THR A 82 1.76 24.03 7.34
CA THR A 82 2.84 25.03 7.38
C THR A 82 3.34 25.29 8.79
N ASP A 83 2.46 25.16 9.79
CA ASP A 83 2.73 25.65 11.14
C ASP A 83 3.45 24.60 11.99
N ASN A 84 3.15 23.32 11.75
CA ASN A 84 3.68 22.22 12.56
C ASN A 84 4.42 21.14 11.75
N ARG A 85 4.55 21.32 10.42
CA ARG A 85 5.24 20.38 9.52
C ARG A 85 4.72 18.94 9.66
N THR A 86 3.44 18.80 10.01
CA THR A 86 2.72 17.55 10.16
C THR A 86 1.83 17.28 8.97
N CYS A 87 1.32 16.06 8.90
CA CYS A 87 0.36 15.65 7.89
C CYS A 87 -1.04 15.48 8.49
N PRO A 88 -2.08 15.93 7.77
CA PRO A 88 -3.47 15.79 8.24
C PRO A 88 -4.01 14.37 8.04
N ILE A 89 -3.26 13.49 7.36
CA ILE A 89 -3.65 12.12 7.03
C ILE A 89 -2.78 11.16 7.84
N GLU A 90 -3.40 10.16 8.46
CA GLU A 90 -2.70 9.08 9.16
C GLU A 90 -1.79 8.28 8.21
N ASN A 91 -0.77 7.63 8.77
CA ASN A 91 0.19 6.82 8.00
C ASN A 91 0.92 7.57 6.87
N THR A 92 1.02 8.90 6.99
CA THR A 92 1.85 9.73 6.12
C THR A 92 2.92 10.45 6.93
N VAL A 93 4.01 10.81 6.26
CA VAL A 93 5.09 11.59 6.85
C VAL A 93 5.38 12.81 6.00
N CYS A 94 5.58 13.95 6.65
CA CYS A 94 5.89 15.18 5.95
C CYS A 94 7.34 15.17 5.47
N VAL A 95 7.53 15.28 4.16
CA VAL A 95 8.85 15.27 3.54
C VAL A 95 9.03 16.45 2.59
N ASN A 96 10.27 16.89 2.44
CA ASN A 96 10.62 17.85 1.39
C ASN A 96 10.63 17.15 0.04
N SER A 97 9.64 17.44 -0.80
CA SER A 97 9.62 17.01 -2.19
C SER A 97 10.09 18.12 -3.11
N THR A 98 11.22 17.89 -3.76
CA THR A 98 11.80 18.87 -4.68
C THR A 98 11.11 18.84 -6.04
N ARG A 99 10.43 17.74 -6.36
CA ARG A 99 9.53 17.60 -7.51
C ARG A 99 8.28 18.47 -7.38
N CYS A 100 7.75 18.58 -6.16
CA CYS A 100 6.55 19.37 -5.89
C CYS A 100 6.87 20.82 -5.50
N GLY A 101 8.15 21.18 -5.40
CA GLY A 101 8.61 22.50 -4.98
C GLY A 101 8.20 22.90 -3.56
N GLN A 102 7.62 21.98 -2.79
CA GLN A 102 7.08 22.24 -1.45
C GLN A 102 7.03 20.94 -0.62
N PRO A 103 6.94 21.04 0.72
CA PRO A 103 6.74 19.88 1.57
C PRO A 103 5.38 19.23 1.36
N VAL A 104 5.39 17.91 1.24
CA VAL A 104 4.18 17.10 0.98
C VAL A 104 4.10 15.92 1.93
N CYS A 105 2.88 15.44 2.14
CA CYS A 105 2.56 14.28 2.94
C CYS A 105 2.75 13.01 2.14
N TYR A 106 3.80 12.29 2.50
CA TYR A 106 4.24 11.09 1.82
C TYR A 106 3.66 9.85 2.49
N PRO A 107 2.90 9.00 1.78
CA PRO A 107 2.38 7.77 2.35
C PRO A 107 3.50 6.83 2.79
N LEU A 108 3.47 6.35 4.03
CA LEU A 108 4.47 5.43 4.56
C LEU A 108 4.48 4.08 3.82
N ALA A 109 3.36 3.70 3.21
CA ALA A 109 3.28 2.54 2.31
C ALA A 109 4.30 2.61 1.15
N LEU A 110 4.65 3.82 0.72
CA LEU A 110 5.60 4.08 -0.36
C LEU A 110 7.06 4.18 0.12
N ALA A 111 7.27 4.16 1.44
CA ALA A 111 8.57 4.05 2.11
C ALA A 111 8.89 2.61 2.56
N ASN A 112 8.12 1.63 2.07
CA ASN A 112 8.26 0.21 2.39
C ASN A 112 9.64 -0.33 1.97
N LYS A 113 10.32 -1.04 2.90
CA LYS A 113 11.60 -1.74 2.66
C LYS A 113 11.59 -2.70 1.46
N LEU A 114 10.45 -3.27 1.07
CA LEU A 114 10.34 -4.16 -0.10
C LEU A 114 10.43 -3.39 -1.42
N VAL A 115 9.84 -2.20 -1.48
CA VAL A 115 9.82 -1.35 -2.70
C VAL A 115 11.13 -0.56 -2.82
N CYS A 116 11.61 -0.03 -1.69
CA CYS A 116 12.78 0.82 -1.59
C CYS A 116 13.77 0.29 -0.52
N PRO A 117 14.46 -0.84 -0.79
CA PRO A 117 15.48 -1.36 0.10
C PRO A 117 16.68 -0.43 0.17
N LYS A 118 17.37 -0.37 1.32
CA LYS A 118 18.59 0.44 1.47
C LYS A 118 19.65 0.03 0.45
N ASN A 119 20.27 1.02 -0.20
CA ASN A 119 21.43 0.81 -1.04
C ASN A 119 22.62 0.41 -0.17
N THR A 120 23.02 -0.87 -0.23
CA THR A 120 24.11 -1.43 0.59
C THR A 120 25.51 -1.07 0.09
N THR A 121 25.65 -0.17 -0.88
CA THR A 121 26.96 0.22 -1.41
C THR A 121 27.59 1.39 -0.64
N ALA A 122 28.20 1.09 0.51
CA ALA A 122 29.27 1.91 1.08
C ALA A 122 30.24 1.08 1.98
N ARG A 123 31.20 0.42 1.30
CA ARG A 123 32.56 -0.04 1.67
C ARG A 123 32.90 -0.50 3.11
N ALA A 124 33.29 -1.77 3.22
CA ALA A 124 34.65 -2.20 3.61
C ALA A 124 34.91 -3.68 3.21
N GLY A 125 35.98 -3.95 2.46
CA GLY A 125 36.65 -5.27 2.39
C GLY A 125 36.14 -6.30 1.38
N GLY A 126 36.72 -6.28 0.17
CA GLY A 126 37.04 -7.45 -0.67
C GLY A 126 35.93 -8.48 -0.97
N LEU A 127 35.39 -8.43 -2.19
CA LEU A 127 35.42 -9.51 -3.18
C LEU A 127 34.76 -9.01 -4.46
N THR A 128 35.52 -9.07 -5.55
CA THR A 128 35.08 -8.81 -6.91
C THR A 128 33.95 -9.75 -7.29
N ASN A 129 32.76 -9.23 -7.55
CA ASN A 129 31.83 -9.86 -8.49
C ASN A 129 30.93 -8.79 -9.10
N THR A 130 31.24 -8.46 -10.35
CA THR A 130 30.42 -7.67 -11.26
C THR A 130 29.06 -8.33 -11.41
N THR A 131 28.07 -7.92 -10.62
CA THR A 131 26.66 -8.21 -10.89
C THR A 131 25.99 -6.91 -11.34
N ARG A 132 25.76 -6.84 -12.65
CA ARG A 132 24.92 -5.86 -13.31
C ARG A 132 23.52 -5.93 -12.68
N SER A 133 23.25 -5.03 -11.74
CA SER A 133 21.95 -4.88 -11.08
C SER A 133 20.90 -4.38 -12.10
N THR A 134 20.23 -5.31 -12.76
CA THR A 134 18.93 -5.05 -13.38
C THR A 134 17.91 -4.86 -12.27
N THR A 135 17.32 -3.68 -12.20
CA THR A 135 16.18 -3.36 -11.33
C THR A 135 15.06 -4.35 -11.62
N ARG A 136 14.93 -5.41 -10.81
CA ARG A 136 13.87 -6.41 -10.97
C ARG A 136 12.63 -5.87 -10.25
N GLY A 137 11.54 -5.64 -10.99
CA GLY A 137 10.25 -5.29 -10.37
C GLY A 137 9.73 -6.42 -9.47
N ILE A 138 8.65 -6.17 -8.75
CA ILE A 138 8.06 -7.12 -7.82
C ILE A 138 7.50 -8.31 -8.61
N ASP A 139 8.17 -9.46 -8.48
CA ASP A 139 7.72 -10.73 -9.04
C ASP A 139 6.72 -11.44 -8.11
N SER A 140 6.80 -11.19 -6.80
CA SER A 140 5.84 -11.69 -5.80
C SER A 140 5.85 -10.89 -4.48
N PHE A 141 4.74 -10.91 -3.75
CA PHE A 141 4.64 -10.50 -2.34
C PHE A 141 3.64 -11.42 -1.61
N SER A 142 3.68 -11.40 -0.27
CA SER A 142 2.75 -12.14 0.59
C SER A 142 1.79 -11.20 1.33
N GLY A 143 0.65 -11.74 1.73
CA GLY A 143 -0.40 -11.03 2.44
C GLY A 143 -1.18 -10.05 1.58
N VAL A 144 -2.11 -9.36 2.22
CA VAL A 144 -2.86 -8.26 1.62
C VAL A 144 -2.03 -6.98 1.73
N GLN A 145 -1.85 -6.27 0.61
CA GLN A 145 -1.12 -5.01 0.53
C GLN A 145 -2.10 -3.85 0.36
N LEU A 146 -1.89 -2.81 1.15
CA LEU A 146 -2.60 -1.54 1.00
C LEU A 146 -1.76 -0.58 0.16
N ASN A 147 -2.41 0.30 -0.60
CA ASN A 147 -1.75 1.34 -1.39
C ASN A 147 -0.68 0.78 -2.35
N PHE A 148 -0.99 -0.31 -3.04
CA PHE A 148 -0.05 -1.02 -3.92
C PHE A 148 0.08 -0.32 -5.28
N ILE A 149 1.29 0.13 -5.63
CA ILE A 149 1.54 0.76 -6.93
C ILE A 149 1.74 -0.31 -8.01
N THR A 150 0.92 -0.27 -9.06
CA THR A 150 0.98 -1.29 -10.12
C THR A 150 2.27 -1.23 -10.95
N SER A 151 2.90 -0.05 -11.11
CA SER A 151 4.20 0.09 -11.80
C SER A 151 5.39 -0.48 -11.02
N SER A 152 5.18 -0.92 -9.77
CA SER A 152 6.19 -1.66 -9.01
C SER A 152 6.28 -3.13 -9.41
N LEU A 153 5.23 -3.67 -10.07
CA LEU A 153 5.25 -5.02 -10.61
C LEU A 153 6.36 -5.18 -11.63
N SER A 154 6.94 -6.38 -11.70
CA SER A 154 7.86 -6.71 -12.78
C SER A 154 7.14 -6.76 -14.12
N SER A 155 7.92 -6.77 -15.20
CA SER A 155 7.41 -6.99 -16.56
C SER A 155 6.76 -8.37 -16.77
N ALA A 156 6.85 -9.28 -15.79
CA ALA A 156 6.19 -10.59 -15.85
C ALA A 156 4.68 -10.50 -15.55
N TRP A 157 4.22 -9.42 -14.91
CA TRP A 157 2.82 -9.19 -14.61
C TRP A 157 2.17 -8.32 -15.68
N LEU A 158 1.07 -8.80 -16.24
CA LEU A 158 0.28 -8.07 -17.25
C LEU A 158 -1.14 -7.81 -16.72
N PRO A 159 -1.74 -6.64 -16.99
CA PRO A 159 -3.17 -6.43 -16.73
C PRO A 159 -3.98 -7.30 -17.69
N CYS A 160 -4.98 -8.00 -17.17
CA CYS A 160 -5.83 -8.90 -17.97
C CYS A 160 -7.33 -8.64 -17.81
N TYR A 161 -7.73 -7.90 -16.78
CA TYR A 161 -9.11 -7.42 -16.61
C TYR A 161 -9.11 -6.08 -15.89
N THR A 162 -9.94 -5.15 -16.36
CA THR A 162 -10.27 -3.90 -15.67
C THR A 162 -11.70 -3.54 -16.01
N ALA A 163 -12.51 -3.26 -14.99
CA ALA A 163 -13.88 -2.80 -15.17
C ALA A 163 -14.33 -2.00 -13.96
N THR A 164 -15.25 -1.06 -14.16
CA THR A 164 -15.85 -0.33 -13.04
C THR A 164 -16.58 -1.29 -12.08
N TYR A 165 -16.73 -0.88 -10.83
CA TYR A 165 -17.48 -1.65 -9.85
C TYR A 165 -18.95 -1.83 -10.29
N GLY A 166 -19.56 -0.87 -10.99
CA GLY A 166 -20.89 -0.99 -11.57
C GLY A 166 -21.01 -1.93 -12.77
N THR A 167 -19.90 -2.43 -13.31
CA THR A 167 -19.95 -3.49 -14.33
C THR A 167 -20.30 -4.81 -13.67
N ASN A 168 -21.46 -5.38 -13.98
CA ASN A 168 -21.87 -6.68 -13.43
C ASN A 168 -20.89 -7.79 -13.82
N MET A 169 -20.61 -8.69 -12.88
CA MET A 169 -19.87 -9.92 -13.13
C MET A 169 -20.86 -11.07 -12.96
N PHE A 170 -21.28 -11.64 -14.09
CA PHE A 170 -22.19 -12.78 -14.15
C PHE A 170 -21.39 -14.08 -14.38
N ALA A 171 -22.03 -15.21 -14.11
CA ALA A 171 -21.45 -16.54 -14.32
C ALA A 171 -21.03 -16.81 -15.77
N ASP A 172 -21.68 -16.20 -16.76
CA ASP A 172 -21.35 -16.31 -18.19
C ASP A 172 -20.17 -15.43 -18.61
N ALA A 173 -19.94 -14.30 -17.93
CA ALA A 173 -18.79 -13.42 -18.16
C ALA A 173 -17.49 -13.98 -17.55
N LEU A 174 -17.58 -14.68 -16.42
CA LEU A 174 -16.43 -15.22 -15.69
C LEU A 174 -15.52 -16.12 -16.52
N PRO A 175 -16.01 -17.09 -17.31
CA PRO A 175 -15.16 -17.91 -18.18
C PRO A 175 -14.28 -17.08 -19.12
N SER A 176 -14.85 -16.02 -19.72
CA SER A 176 -14.11 -15.12 -20.61
C SER A 176 -13.04 -14.32 -19.86
N ILE A 177 -13.37 -13.79 -18.68
CA ILE A 177 -12.42 -13.07 -17.82
C ILE A 177 -11.27 -14.00 -17.41
N LEU A 178 -11.58 -15.23 -16.98
CA LEU A 178 -10.59 -16.21 -16.55
C LEU A 178 -9.73 -16.74 -17.70
N ALA A 179 -10.26 -16.77 -18.93
CA ALA A 179 -9.52 -17.09 -20.14
C ALA A 179 -8.55 -15.97 -20.56
N SER A 180 -8.94 -14.70 -20.40
CA SER A 180 -8.04 -13.55 -20.61
C SER A 180 -6.97 -13.47 -19.51
N CYS A 181 -7.36 -13.74 -18.26
CA CYS A 181 -6.48 -13.78 -17.11
C CYS A 181 -5.90 -15.18 -16.87
N ASN A 182 -5.29 -15.83 -17.86
CA ASN A 182 -4.92 -17.26 -17.82
C ASN A 182 -3.61 -17.62 -17.11
N GLY A 183 -2.99 -16.69 -16.38
CA GLY A 183 -1.68 -16.93 -15.74
C GLY A 183 -1.76 -17.92 -14.57
N THR A 184 -0.62 -18.53 -14.24
CA THR A 184 -0.46 -19.44 -13.09
C THR A 184 -0.59 -18.70 -11.75
N ARG A 185 -0.37 -17.39 -11.75
CA ARG A 185 -0.52 -16.49 -10.60
C ARG A 185 -1.45 -15.35 -10.96
N LEU A 186 -2.27 -14.95 -10.00
CA LEU A 186 -3.22 -13.85 -10.13
C LEU A 186 -2.96 -12.82 -9.04
N LEU A 187 -3.18 -11.55 -9.39
CA LEU A 187 -3.29 -10.44 -8.46
C LEU A 187 -4.66 -9.82 -8.64
N LEU A 188 -5.44 -9.78 -7.55
CA LEU A 188 -6.70 -9.06 -7.47
C LEU A 188 -6.47 -7.75 -6.74
N GLY A 189 -7.12 -6.69 -7.20
CA GLY A 189 -7.14 -5.44 -6.47
C GLY A 189 -8.20 -4.48 -6.98
N CYS A 190 -8.25 -3.32 -6.37
CA CYS A 190 -9.21 -2.29 -6.72
C CYS A 190 -8.67 -0.89 -6.43
N ARG A 191 -9.24 0.12 -7.08
CA ARG A 191 -8.83 1.52 -6.94
C ARG A 191 -9.90 2.48 -7.46
N PRO A 192 -9.80 3.79 -7.15
CA PRO A 192 -10.46 4.81 -7.95
C PRO A 192 -10.00 4.74 -9.40
N VAL A 193 -10.92 5.00 -10.33
CA VAL A 193 -10.64 5.07 -11.78
C VAL A 193 -9.52 6.08 -12.05
N GLY A 194 -8.55 5.67 -12.86
CA GLY A 194 -7.39 6.50 -13.23
C GLY A 194 -6.23 6.50 -12.22
N SER A 195 -6.38 5.92 -11.03
CA SER A 195 -5.29 5.84 -10.05
C SER A 195 -4.20 4.84 -10.47
N ALA A 196 -2.93 5.16 -10.25
CA ALA A 196 -1.84 4.19 -10.38
C ALA A 196 -1.69 3.28 -9.14
N VAL A 197 -2.43 3.59 -8.07
CA VAL A 197 -2.33 2.95 -6.76
C VAL A 197 -3.60 2.15 -6.49
N LEU A 198 -3.44 0.85 -6.24
CA LEU A 198 -4.47 -0.03 -5.73
C LEU A 198 -4.69 0.24 -4.25
N THR A 199 -5.91 0.58 -3.86
CA THR A 199 -6.30 0.78 -2.46
C THR A 199 -6.00 -0.48 -1.66
N VAL A 200 -6.39 -1.63 -2.20
CA VAL A 200 -6.05 -2.94 -1.66
C VAL A 200 -5.72 -3.90 -2.81
N ALA A 201 -4.71 -4.75 -2.61
CA ALA A 201 -4.29 -5.76 -3.54
C ALA A 201 -3.79 -7.02 -2.83
N ALA A 202 -4.01 -8.17 -3.43
CA ALA A 202 -3.44 -9.43 -2.99
C ALA A 202 -3.05 -10.26 -4.20
N MET A 203 -1.99 -11.06 -4.08
CA MET A 203 -1.58 -11.99 -5.12
C MET A 203 -1.39 -13.40 -4.58
N GLY A 204 -1.56 -14.40 -5.45
CA GLY A 204 -1.37 -15.79 -5.10
C GLY A 204 -1.42 -16.70 -6.32
N ASP A 205 -1.18 -17.98 -6.08
CA ASP A 205 -1.35 -19.00 -7.09
C ASP A 205 -2.81 -19.04 -7.54
N ARG A 206 -3.02 -19.19 -8.85
CA ARG A 206 -4.36 -19.22 -9.46
C ARG A 206 -5.29 -20.20 -8.74
N ALA A 207 -4.79 -21.38 -8.39
CA ALA A 207 -5.57 -22.41 -7.70
C ALA A 207 -6.08 -21.95 -6.32
N ALA A 208 -5.31 -21.13 -5.60
CA ALA A 208 -5.72 -20.55 -4.33
C ALA A 208 -6.73 -19.42 -4.53
N VAL A 209 -6.44 -18.51 -5.48
CA VAL A 209 -7.29 -17.35 -5.80
C VAL A 209 -8.67 -17.76 -6.31
N LEU A 210 -8.75 -18.92 -6.97
CA LEU A 210 -9.98 -19.50 -7.51
C LEU A 210 -10.49 -20.68 -6.68
N TYR A 211 -10.08 -20.80 -5.41
CA TYR A 211 -10.62 -21.84 -4.54
C TYR A 211 -12.13 -21.68 -4.36
N ASP A 212 -12.89 -22.65 -4.87
CA ASP A 212 -14.35 -22.59 -4.86
C ASP A 212 -14.90 -22.84 -3.45
N CYS A 213 -15.54 -21.81 -2.93
CA CYS A 213 -16.21 -21.78 -1.65
C CYS A 213 -17.74 -21.89 -1.77
N GLY A 214 -18.27 -22.01 -3.00
CA GLY A 214 -19.71 -21.94 -3.27
C GLY A 214 -20.36 -20.74 -2.58
N SER A 215 -21.51 -20.98 -1.95
CA SER A 215 -22.26 -20.00 -1.16
C SER A 215 -21.96 -20.04 0.35
N ALA A 216 -20.93 -20.77 0.79
CA ALA A 216 -20.61 -20.87 2.21
C ALA A 216 -20.18 -19.52 2.80
N ARG A 217 -20.87 -19.13 3.89
CA ARG A 217 -20.82 -17.79 4.49
C ARG A 217 -19.43 -17.40 5.02
N GLN A 218 -18.66 -18.37 5.51
CA GLN A 218 -17.37 -18.17 6.18
C GLN A 218 -16.23 -18.95 5.51
N CYS A 219 -16.45 -19.48 4.31
CA CYS A 219 -15.40 -20.25 3.62
C CYS A 219 -14.29 -19.32 3.14
N THR A 220 -13.05 -19.69 3.48
CA THR A 220 -11.82 -19.09 2.96
C THR A 220 -10.77 -20.18 2.79
N TYR A 221 -9.94 -20.06 1.76
CA TYR A 221 -8.71 -20.82 1.59
C TYR A 221 -7.50 -19.93 1.87
N VAL A 222 -6.79 -20.21 2.96
CA VAL A 222 -5.66 -19.39 3.38
C VAL A 222 -4.40 -19.84 2.65
N ALA A 223 -3.86 -18.97 1.79
CA ALA A 223 -2.61 -19.19 1.09
C ALA A 223 -1.88 -17.87 0.86
N ASN A 224 -0.55 -17.90 0.90
CA ASN A 224 0.29 -16.72 0.76
C ASN A 224 -0.09 -15.58 1.74
N GLY A 225 -0.58 -15.91 2.94
CA GLY A 225 -1.03 -14.92 3.95
C GLY A 225 -2.37 -14.24 3.65
N VAL A 226 -3.15 -14.76 2.71
CA VAL A 226 -4.42 -14.18 2.26
C VAL A 226 -5.53 -15.23 2.38
N GLY A 227 -6.70 -14.84 2.88
CA GLY A 227 -7.89 -15.69 2.92
C GLY A 227 -8.69 -15.51 1.63
N TRP A 228 -8.51 -16.43 0.68
CA TRP A 228 -9.17 -16.39 -0.63
C TRP A 228 -10.56 -17.00 -0.59
N TYR A 229 -11.49 -16.47 -1.38
CA TYR A 229 -12.76 -17.12 -1.64
C TYR A 229 -13.24 -16.80 -3.06
N TYR A 230 -13.74 -17.82 -3.74
CA TYR A 230 -14.32 -17.71 -5.06
C TYR A 230 -15.63 -18.50 -5.13
N SER A 231 -16.52 -18.07 -6.02
CA SER A 231 -17.67 -18.83 -6.49
C SER A 231 -18.14 -18.14 -7.76
N ASP A 232 -18.60 -18.90 -8.74
CA ASP A 232 -19.10 -18.36 -10.00
C ASP A 232 -20.49 -17.72 -9.90
N SER A 233 -21.18 -17.90 -8.78
CA SER A 233 -22.60 -17.56 -8.60
C SER A 233 -22.89 -16.85 -7.28
N TYR A 234 -21.86 -16.50 -6.50
CA TYR A 234 -21.99 -15.80 -5.24
C TYR A 234 -21.05 -14.60 -5.14
N SER A 235 -19.78 -14.83 -4.81
CA SER A 235 -18.79 -13.75 -4.73
C SER A 235 -17.36 -14.22 -4.94
N TRP A 236 -16.51 -13.30 -5.38
CA TRP A 236 -15.07 -13.47 -5.52
C TRP A 236 -14.33 -12.37 -4.75
N GLY A 237 -13.31 -12.74 -3.98
CA GLY A 237 -12.53 -11.76 -3.25
C GLY A 237 -11.53 -12.36 -2.27
N PHE A 238 -11.12 -11.54 -1.32
CA PHE A 238 -10.18 -11.94 -0.28
C PHE A 238 -10.34 -11.11 1.00
N VAL A 239 -9.80 -11.66 2.08
CA VAL A 239 -9.57 -10.99 3.37
C VAL A 239 -8.11 -11.22 3.80
N ASN A 240 -7.65 -10.54 4.86
CA ASN A 240 -6.38 -10.91 5.49
C ASN A 240 -6.42 -12.38 5.95
N GLY A 241 -5.31 -13.13 5.86
CA GLY A 241 -5.30 -14.58 6.09
C GLY A 241 -5.74 -15.05 7.48
N THR A 242 -5.81 -14.14 8.46
CA THR A 242 -6.30 -14.42 9.82
C THR A 242 -7.74 -13.97 10.06
N ASP A 243 -8.34 -13.26 9.12
CA ASP A 243 -9.68 -12.70 9.27
C ASP A 243 -10.75 -13.70 8.87
N ILE A 244 -11.91 -13.59 9.53
CA ILE A 244 -13.10 -14.32 9.15
C ILE A 244 -13.87 -13.50 8.11
N VAL A 245 -14.22 -14.16 7.00
CA VAL A 245 -15.12 -13.60 5.99
C VAL A 245 -16.58 -13.75 6.43
N ALA A 246 -17.44 -12.79 6.09
CA ALA A 246 -18.87 -12.85 6.37
C ALA A 246 -19.67 -12.58 5.08
N ARG A 247 -19.77 -13.59 4.21
CA ARG A 247 -20.39 -13.46 2.89
C ARG A 247 -21.91 -13.51 2.97
N ASN A 248 -22.60 -12.43 2.61
CA ASN A 248 -24.04 -12.36 2.38
C ASN A 248 -24.27 -11.83 0.96
N SER A 249 -24.05 -12.70 -0.04
CA SER A 249 -23.82 -12.37 -1.46
C SER A 249 -22.53 -11.59 -1.77
N CYS A 250 -21.96 -10.87 -0.80
CA CYS A 250 -20.57 -10.45 -0.74
C CYS A 250 -20.09 -10.36 0.71
N ASP A 251 -18.79 -10.19 0.96
CA ASP A 251 -18.24 -10.03 2.29
C ASP A 251 -18.66 -8.70 2.94
N GLU A 252 -19.47 -8.79 3.99
CA GLU A 252 -19.95 -7.69 4.82
C GLU A 252 -19.13 -7.53 6.12
N GLY A 253 -18.04 -8.28 6.29
CA GLY A 253 -17.21 -8.23 7.49
C GLY A 253 -16.63 -6.83 7.75
N SER A 254 -16.54 -6.47 9.04
CA SER A 254 -16.07 -5.14 9.47
C SER A 254 -14.69 -5.14 10.13
N SER A 255 -14.19 -6.29 10.61
CA SER A 255 -12.84 -6.37 11.17
C SER A 255 -11.80 -6.15 10.08
N ASN A 256 -10.78 -5.33 10.35
CA ASN A 256 -9.70 -5.05 9.39
C ASN A 256 -10.22 -4.68 8.00
N ALA A 257 -11.25 -3.81 7.95
CA ALA A 257 -12.02 -3.53 6.74
C ALA A 257 -11.16 -3.15 5.53
N ASP A 258 -10.05 -2.44 5.73
CA ASP A 258 -9.11 -2.04 4.67
C ASP A 258 -8.49 -3.23 3.91
N TYR A 259 -8.40 -4.40 4.56
CA TYR A 259 -7.75 -5.59 4.01
C TYR A 259 -8.72 -6.54 3.29
N ARG A 260 -9.89 -6.03 2.88
CA ARG A 260 -10.97 -6.83 2.29
C ARG A 260 -11.29 -6.36 0.88
N LEU A 261 -11.58 -7.30 0.00
CA LEU A 261 -12.07 -7.03 -1.35
C LEU A 261 -13.18 -8.00 -1.67
N CYS A 262 -14.29 -7.52 -2.20
CA CYS A 262 -15.38 -8.41 -2.61
C CYS A 262 -16.12 -7.91 -3.85
N TRP A 263 -16.27 -8.82 -4.80
CA TRP A 263 -17.09 -8.66 -5.99
C TRP A 263 -18.21 -9.68 -6.02
N HIS A 264 -19.42 -9.25 -6.40
CA HIS A 264 -20.48 -10.20 -6.65
C HIS A 264 -20.21 -10.93 -7.97
N THR A 265 -20.49 -12.22 -8.00
CA THR A 265 -20.45 -13.04 -9.22
C THR A 265 -21.83 -13.56 -9.62
N GLY A 266 -22.83 -13.37 -8.75
CA GLY A 266 -24.24 -13.75 -8.98
C GLY A 266 -25.12 -12.67 -9.62
N GLY A 267 -24.55 -11.67 -10.30
CA GLY A 267 -25.32 -10.70 -11.09
C GLY A 267 -25.46 -9.28 -10.53
N SER A 268 -24.54 -8.86 -9.69
CA SER A 268 -24.32 -7.45 -9.34
C SER A 268 -22.89 -7.04 -9.69
N GLY A 269 -22.56 -5.78 -9.45
CA GLY A 269 -21.22 -5.23 -9.56
C GLY A 269 -20.29 -5.69 -8.43
N GLY A 270 -19.29 -4.87 -8.10
CA GLY A 270 -18.47 -5.10 -6.91
C GLY A 270 -19.11 -4.51 -5.64
N TYR A 271 -18.92 -5.12 -4.47
CA TYR A 271 -19.46 -4.57 -3.22
C TYR A 271 -18.46 -3.64 -2.52
N ARG A 272 -17.20 -4.07 -2.42
CA ARG A 272 -16.20 -3.34 -1.62
C ARG A 272 -14.79 -3.33 -2.19
N CYS A 273 -14.08 -2.26 -1.84
CA CYS A 273 -12.66 -2.04 -2.06
C CYS A 273 -12.05 -1.55 -0.74
N GLY A 274 -11.48 -2.45 0.05
CA GLY A 274 -11.09 -2.16 1.43
C GLY A 274 -12.30 -1.75 2.28
N ALA A 275 -12.13 -0.66 3.04
CA ALA A 275 -13.17 -0.08 3.87
C ALA A 275 -14.27 0.65 3.06
N THR A 276 -14.05 0.95 1.77
CA THR A 276 -15.08 1.53 0.90
C THR A 276 -16.08 0.45 0.48
N ILE A 277 -17.34 0.59 0.90
CA ILE A 277 -18.43 -0.38 0.66
C ILE A 277 -19.57 0.23 -0.15
N GLY A 278 -20.51 -0.59 -0.60
CA GLY A 278 -21.71 -0.14 -1.34
C GLY A 278 -21.42 0.27 -2.79
N LEU A 279 -20.37 -0.30 -3.38
CA LEU A 279 -19.87 0.08 -4.71
C LEU A 279 -20.65 -0.56 -5.88
N ASN A 280 -21.76 -1.26 -5.62
CA ASN A 280 -22.45 -2.15 -6.56
C ASN A 280 -22.78 -1.55 -7.93
N SER A 281 -22.94 -0.24 -8.03
CA SER A 281 -23.23 0.49 -9.27
C SER A 281 -22.23 1.62 -9.54
N ASP A 282 -21.12 1.63 -8.80
CA ASP A 282 -20.16 2.72 -8.82
C ASP A 282 -19.28 2.71 -10.09
N THR A 283 -19.23 3.85 -10.77
CA THR A 283 -18.44 4.04 -12.01
C THR A 283 -17.12 4.77 -11.78
N THR A 284 -16.84 5.18 -10.55
CA THR A 284 -15.64 5.91 -10.11
C THR A 284 -14.62 5.00 -9.43
N TRP A 285 -14.98 3.76 -9.11
CA TRP A 285 -14.10 2.70 -8.64
C TRP A 285 -14.01 1.57 -9.66
N GLU A 286 -12.84 0.94 -9.76
CA GLU A 286 -12.59 -0.17 -10.67
C GLU A 286 -11.95 -1.39 -9.99
N LYS A 287 -12.34 -2.55 -10.53
CA LYS A 287 -11.83 -3.88 -10.24
C LYS A 287 -10.69 -4.15 -11.21
N VAL A 288 -9.57 -4.67 -10.73
CA VAL A 288 -8.44 -5.02 -11.59
C VAL A 288 -7.96 -6.43 -11.32
N ILE A 289 -7.55 -7.11 -12.39
CA ILE A 289 -6.84 -8.38 -12.31
C ILE A 289 -5.57 -8.28 -13.15
N TYR A 290 -4.47 -8.69 -12.54
CA TYR A 290 -3.21 -8.95 -13.24
C TYR A 290 -2.90 -10.44 -13.19
N HIS A 291 -2.18 -10.93 -14.18
CA HIS A 291 -1.69 -12.31 -14.22
C HIS A 291 -0.20 -12.36 -14.52
N ALA A 292 0.45 -13.44 -14.05
CA ALA A 292 1.82 -13.79 -14.36
C ALA A 292 1.94 -15.32 -14.48
N ASN A 293 3.02 -15.78 -15.11
CA ASN A 293 3.36 -17.20 -15.23
C ASN A 293 4.48 -17.60 -14.27
#